data_AF-A0A368FVW3-F1
#
_entry.id   AF-A0A368FVW3-F1
#
_cell.length_a   1.000
_cell.length_b   1.000
_cell.length_c   1.000
_cell.angle_alpha   90.00
_cell.angle_beta   90.00
_cell.angle_gamma   90.00
#
_symmetry.space_group_name_H-M   'P 1'
#
loop_
_entity.id
_entity.type
_entity.pdbx_description
1 polymer ?
#
loop_
_entity_poly.entity_id
_entity_poly.type
_entity_poly.pdbx_seq_one_letter_code
_entity_poly.pdbx_strand_id
1 'polypeptide(L)'
;MVVASAEAELVVYELIWLEEGILTSSKEGSEPEEKKALTESGADGNSIEDMANRYLRVIVRGRLLRQCKGRALQLALSPDERFLLCLGADRVMDIYRVFTEAESSKRLAKKLKS
;
A
#
# COMPACT_ATOMS: atom_id res chain seq x y z
N MET A 1 0.94 -5.49 -1.92
CA MET A 1 0.15 -5.28 -3.15
C MET A 1 0.57 -3.96 -3.78
N VAL A 2 0.82 -3.94 -5.10
CA VAL A 2 1.12 -2.70 -5.83
C VAL A 2 -0.04 -2.41 -6.77
N VAL A 3 -0.53 -1.16 -6.76
CA VAL A 3 -1.63 -0.71 -7.58
C VAL A 3 -1.14 0.38 -8.52
N ALA A 4 -1.47 0.23 -9.80
CA ALA A 4 -1.22 1.24 -10.81
C ALA A 4 -2.53 1.94 -11.18
N SER A 5 -2.47 3.24 -11.37
CA SER A 5 -3.61 4.06 -11.81
C SER A 5 -3.29 4.81 -13.10
N ALA A 6 -4.16 5.74 -13.50
CA ALA A 6 -3.86 6.67 -14.58
C ALA A 6 -2.79 7.70 -14.20
N GLU A 7 -2.50 7.86 -12.91
CA GLU A 7 -1.52 8.82 -12.38
C GLU A 7 -0.08 8.31 -12.48
N ALA A 8 0.89 9.22 -12.41
CA ALA A 8 2.32 8.93 -12.51
C ALA A 8 2.88 8.06 -11.36
N GLU A 9 2.04 7.73 -10.39
CA GLU A 9 2.48 7.12 -9.14
C GLU A 9 1.83 5.75 -8.95
N LEU A 10 2.67 4.79 -8.58
CA LEU A 10 2.24 3.47 -8.15
C LEU A 10 2.12 3.50 -6.64
N VAL A 11 0.99 3.03 -6.10
CA VAL A 11 0.78 2.98 -4.65
C VAL A 11 1.06 1.56 -4.17
N VAL A 12 1.88 1.46 -3.13
CA VAL A 12 2.28 0.21 -2.50
C VAL A 12 1.53 0.07 -1.18
N TYR A 13 0.75 -0.99 -1.08
CA TYR A 13 -0.01 -1.36 0.11
C TYR A 13 0.56 -2.62 0.73
N GLU A 14 0.62 -2.63 2.06
CA GLU A 14 0.72 -3.86 2.84
C GLU A 14 -0.69 -4.36 3.13
N LEU A 15 -0.89 -5.67 2.96
CA LEU A 15 -2.15 -6.34 3.26
C LEU A 15 -1.92 -7.31 4.41
N ILE A 16 -2.70 -7.17 5.47
CA ILE A 16 -2.67 -8.05 6.64
C ILE A 16 -4.03 -8.74 6.70
N TRP A 17 -4.04 -10.06 6.49
CA TRP A 17 -5.23 -10.89 6.60
C TRP A 17 -5.54 -11.19 8.06
N LEU A 18 -6.80 -11.00 8.46
CA LEU A 18 -7.28 -11.25 9.82
C LEU A 18 -8.00 -12.61 9.83
N GLU A 19 -7.47 -13.58 10.58
CA GLU A 19 -7.90 -14.99 10.50
C GLU A 19 -9.32 -15.27 11.04
N GLU A 20 -9.95 -14.33 11.75
CA GLU A 20 -11.26 -14.59 12.40
C GLU A 20 -12.36 -13.55 12.14
N GLY A 21 -12.14 -12.58 11.26
CA GLY A 21 -13.18 -11.54 11.07
C GLY A 21 -13.37 -10.63 12.30
N ILE A 22 -12.46 -10.70 13.28
CA ILE A 22 -12.52 -9.91 14.50
C ILE A 22 -11.73 -8.63 14.25
N LEU A 23 -12.45 -7.52 14.16
CA LEU A 23 -11.88 -6.20 14.38
C LEU A 23 -11.44 -6.18 15.85
N THR A 24 -10.19 -6.54 16.14
CA THR A 24 -9.55 -6.03 17.35
C THR A 24 -9.28 -4.55 17.11
N SER A 25 -10.34 -3.74 17.15
CA SER A 25 -10.17 -2.34 17.45
C SER A 25 -9.44 -2.31 18.78
N SER A 26 -8.24 -1.74 18.80
CA SER A 26 -7.53 -1.40 20.02
C SER A 26 -8.32 -0.30 20.74
N LYS A 27 -9.47 -0.64 21.30
CA LYS A 27 -10.28 0.10 22.26
C LYS A 27 -11.05 -0.92 23.06
N GLU A 28 -10.53 -1.26 24.24
CA GLU A 28 -11.31 -1.85 25.31
C GLU A 28 -12.53 -0.96 25.59
N GLY A 29 -13.70 -1.57 25.80
CA GLY A 29 -14.87 -0.89 26.37
C GLY A 29 -16.21 -1.34 25.81
N SER A 30 -16.79 -2.36 26.46
CA SER A 30 -18.23 -2.63 26.68
C SER A 30 -19.24 -2.56 25.50
N GLU A 31 -19.82 -3.73 25.22
CA GLU A 31 -21.17 -4.13 24.74
C GLU A 31 -22.22 -3.13 24.17
N PRO A 32 -23.20 -3.65 23.38
CA PRO A 32 -23.79 -2.96 22.24
C PRO A 32 -25.19 -2.39 22.52
N GLU A 33 -25.41 -1.10 22.31
CA GLU A 33 -26.77 -0.55 22.25
C GLU A 33 -26.93 0.50 21.13
N GLU A 34 -27.87 0.18 20.26
CA GLU A 34 -28.86 1.07 19.63
C GLU A 34 -28.44 2.28 18.77
N LYS A 35 -28.97 2.24 17.52
CA LYS A 35 -29.33 3.34 16.64
C LYS A 35 -29.22 4.76 17.24
N LYS A 36 -28.38 5.62 16.64
CA LYS A 36 -28.82 6.92 16.08
C LYS A 36 -27.70 7.71 15.40
N ALA A 37 -28.16 8.37 14.33
CA ALA A 37 -27.77 9.67 13.81
C ALA A 37 -26.43 9.82 13.09
N LEU A 38 -26.56 10.27 11.83
CA LEU A 38 -25.55 11.04 11.12
C LEU A 38 -25.05 12.18 12.02
N THR A 39 -23.75 12.20 12.27
CA THR A 39 -23.03 13.41 12.63
C THR A 39 -21.79 13.47 11.76
N GLU A 40 -21.82 14.43 10.85
CA GLU A 40 -20.65 14.92 10.13
C GLU A 40 -19.64 15.43 11.16
N SER A 41 -18.71 14.56 11.56
CA SER A 41 -17.52 14.97 12.31
C SER A 41 -16.37 14.98 11.31
N GLY A 42 -15.96 16.19 10.94
CA GLY A 42 -14.71 16.42 10.23
C GLY A 42 -13.57 15.71 10.95
N ALA A 43 -12.89 14.83 10.21
CA ALA A 43 -11.65 14.20 10.64
C ALA A 43 -10.66 14.30 9.46
N ASP A 44 -9.97 15.44 9.45
CA ASP A 44 -8.54 15.56 9.21
C ASP A 44 -7.89 14.47 8.34
N GLY A 45 -7.65 14.80 7.06
CA GLY A 45 -6.37 14.72 6.36
C GLY A 45 -5.56 13.42 6.26
N ASN A 46 -5.82 12.38 7.06
CA ASN A 46 -4.93 11.23 7.25
C ASN A 46 -5.64 9.87 7.22
N SER A 47 -6.91 9.83 6.82
CA SER A 47 -7.77 8.63 6.82
C SER A 47 -7.37 7.54 5.81
N ILE A 48 -6.49 7.81 4.85
CA ILE A 48 -6.16 6.87 3.76
C ILE A 48 -5.03 5.90 4.16
N GLU A 49 -4.23 6.21 5.18
CA GLU A 49 -3.00 5.47 5.47
C GLU A 49 -3.23 4.12 6.14
N ASP A 50 -4.34 3.97 6.88
CA ASP A 50 -4.69 2.75 7.60
C ASP A 50 -6.19 2.48 7.48
N MET A 51 -6.54 1.55 6.59
CA MET A 51 -7.92 1.17 6.32
C MET A 51 -8.11 -0.30 6.69
N ALA A 52 -9.17 -0.63 7.44
CA ALA A 52 -9.46 -2.01 7.82
C ALA A 52 -10.91 -2.37 7.55
N ASN A 53 -11.11 -3.61 7.09
CA ASN A 53 -12.39 -4.30 7.08
C ASN A 53 -12.25 -5.57 7.93
N ARG A 54 -13.37 -6.23 8.20
CA ARG A 54 -13.50 -7.50 8.93
C ARG A 54 -12.36 -8.49 8.63
N TYR A 55 -11.96 -8.64 7.37
CA TYR A 55 -11.02 -9.67 6.94
C TYR A 55 -9.61 -9.16 6.61
N LEU A 56 -9.46 -7.85 6.41
CA LEU A 56 -8.26 -7.27 5.79
C LEU A 56 -7.97 -5.91 6.39
N ARG A 57 -6.74 -5.73 6.85
CA ARG A 57 -6.15 -4.41 7.12
C ARG A 57 -5.20 -4.05 5.99
N VAL A 58 -5.31 -2.81 5.52
CA VAL A 58 -4.58 -2.25 4.39
C VAL A 58 -3.82 -1.04 4.90
N ILE A 59 -2.50 -1.10 4.80
CA ILE A 59 -1.60 -0.01 5.22
C ILE A 59 -0.88 0.51 3.99
N VAL A 60 -0.93 1.83 3.76
CA VAL A 60 -0.14 2.46 2.69
C VAL A 60 1.33 2.45 3.11
N ARG A 61 2.17 1.70 2.39
CA ARG A 61 3.62 1.63 2.66
C ARG A 61 4.42 2.70 1.93
N GLY A 62 3.91 3.18 0.80
CA GLY A 62 4.55 4.25 0.06
C GLY A 62 4.08 4.37 -1.39
N ARG A 63 4.71 5.28 -2.12
CA ARG A 63 4.42 5.61 -3.51
C ARG A 63 5.70 5.52 -4.33
N LEU A 64 5.63 4.96 -5.53
CA LEU A 64 6.75 4.87 -6.47
C LEU A 64 6.42 5.74 -7.69
N LEU A 65 7.35 6.61 -8.05
CA LEU A 65 7.25 7.40 -9.27
C LEU A 65 7.62 6.55 -10.48
N ARG A 66 6.85 6.68 -11.54
CA ARG A 66 7.08 6.03 -12.83
C ARG A 66 7.56 7.04 -13.85
N GLN A 67 8.50 6.65 -14.69
CA GLN A 67 9.00 7.53 -15.76
C GLN A 67 8.10 7.46 -17.00
N CYS A 68 7.41 6.34 -17.19
CA CYS A 68 6.46 6.18 -18.30
C CYS A 68 5.36 7.24 -18.23
N LYS A 69 4.93 7.76 -19.38
CA LYS A 69 3.81 8.70 -19.50
C LYS A 69 2.51 7.97 -19.83
N GLY A 70 1.37 8.63 -19.61
CA GLY A 70 0.04 8.06 -19.91
C GLY A 70 -0.38 7.00 -18.88
N ARG A 71 -1.45 6.23 -19.13
CA ARG A 71 -1.97 5.24 -18.16
C ARG A 71 -1.05 4.02 -18.04
N ALA A 72 -0.93 3.46 -16.84
CA ALA A 72 -0.33 2.14 -16.66
C ALA A 72 -1.26 1.05 -17.21
N LEU A 73 -0.74 0.23 -18.12
CA LEU A 73 -1.51 -0.82 -18.80
C LEU A 73 -1.40 -2.16 -18.08
N GLN A 74 -0.19 -2.51 -17.63
CA GLN A 74 0.07 -3.80 -17.01
C GLN A 74 1.19 -3.74 -15.99
N LEU A 75 1.01 -4.46 -14.88
CA LEU A 75 2.06 -4.80 -13.93
C LEU A 75 2.42 -6.27 -14.09
N ALA A 76 3.71 -6.60 -14.11
CA ALA A 76 4.18 -7.98 -14.15
C ALA A 76 5.31 -8.17 -13.14
N LEU A 77 5.25 -9.27 -12.38
CA LEU A 77 6.34 -9.69 -11.52
C LEU A 77 7.20 -10.71 -12.25
N SER A 78 8.50 -10.65 -12.03
CA SER A 78 9.39 -11.70 -12.45
C SER A 78 9.14 -12.99 -11.65
N PRO A 79 9.38 -14.19 -12.23
CA PRO A 79 9.19 -15.45 -11.51
C PRO A 79 10.04 -15.61 -10.25
N ASP A 80 11.16 -14.88 -10.16
CA ASP A 80 12.03 -14.84 -8.99
C ASP A 80 11.61 -13.77 -7.96
N GLU A 81 10.53 -13.04 -8.21
CA GLU A 81 9.98 -11.96 -7.36
C GLU A 81 10.94 -10.80 -7.08
N ARG A 82 12.06 -10.71 -7.81
CA ARG A 82 13.08 -9.67 -7.61
C ARG A 82 12.81 -8.42 -8.43
N PHE A 83 11.97 -8.50 -9.44
CA PHE A 83 11.67 -7.39 -10.34
C PHE A 83 10.17 -7.21 -10.52
N LEU A 84 9.74 -5.97 -10.44
CA LEU A 84 8.40 -5.52 -10.81
C LEU A 84 8.50 -4.65 -12.05
N LEU A 85 7.77 -5.03 -13.09
CA LEU A 85 7.72 -4.34 -14.36
C LEU A 85 6.39 -3.60 -14.46
N CYS A 86 6.44 -2.34 -14.88
CA CYS A 86 5.27 -1.52 -15.17
C CYS A 86 5.29 -1.07 -16.63
N LEU A 87 4.34 -1.58 -17.42
CA LEU A 87 4.14 -1.21 -18.81
C LEU A 87 3.16 -0.04 -18.88
N GLY A 88 3.62 1.10 -19.37
CA GLY A 88 2.78 2.25 -19.68
C GLY A 88 2.25 2.23 -21.12
N ALA A 89 1.44 3.23 -21.47
CA ALA A 89 1.01 3.46 -22.85
C ALA A 89 2.12 4.01 -23.78
N ASP A 90 3.27 4.36 -23.21
CA ASP A 90 4.45 4.81 -23.95
C ASP A 90 5.30 3.62 -24.43
N ARG A 91 6.34 3.88 -25.23
CA ARG A 91 7.32 2.87 -25.67
C ARG A 91 8.40 2.57 -24.62
N VAL A 92 8.21 3.05 -23.40
CA VAL A 92 9.11 2.88 -22.26
C VAL A 92 8.43 1.97 -21.24
N MET A 93 9.22 1.22 -20.49
CA MET A 93 8.76 0.37 -19.39
C MET A 93 9.62 0.66 -18.16
N ASP A 94 8.98 0.83 -17.02
CA ASP A 94 9.66 1.02 -15.75
C ASP A 94 9.96 -0.34 -15.10
N ILE A 95 11.19 -0.52 -14.61
CA ILE A 95 11.63 -1.74 -13.93
C ILE A 95 12.06 -1.36 -12.51
N TYR A 96 11.36 -1.92 -11.53
CA TYR A 96 11.66 -1.76 -10.12
C TYR A 96 12.29 -3.02 -9.58
N ARG A 97 13.38 -2.87 -8.81
CA ARG A 97 13.98 -3.98 -8.08
C ARG A 97 13.35 -4.09 -6.70
N VAL A 98 12.81 -5.26 -6.41
CA VAL A 98 12.30 -5.64 -5.09
C VAL A 98 13.48 -6.14 -4.26
N PHE A 99 13.65 -5.59 -3.07
CA PHE A 99 14.71 -5.97 -2.14
C PHE A 99 14.11 -6.77 -0.99
N THR A 100 14.85 -7.78 -0.55
CA THR A 100 14.52 -8.47 0.70
C THR A 100 14.85 -7.58 1.89
N GLU A 101 14.27 -7.89 3.05
CA GLU A 101 14.49 -7.14 4.30
C GLU A 101 15.99 -7.09 4.70
N ALA A 102 16.71 -8.18 4.45
CA ALA A 102 18.15 -8.24 4.71
C ALA A 102 18.96 -7.32 3.77
N GLU A 103 18.55 -7.21 2.50
CA GLU A 103 19.20 -6.32 1.52
C GLU A 103 18.86 -4.84 1.77
N SER A 104 17.60 -4.56 2.10
CA SER A 104 17.13 -3.21 2.39
C SER A 104 17.81 -2.63 3.64
N SER A 105 17.94 -3.42 4.71
CA SER A 105 18.60 -3.01 5.96
C SER A 105 20.06 -2.63 5.74
N LYS A 106 20.81 -3.42 4.95
CA LYS A 106 22.20 -3.12 4.60
C LYS A 106 22.33 -1.83 3.79
N ARG A 107 21.41 -1.59 2.86
CA ARG A 107 21.38 -0.35 2.06
C ARG A 107 21.00 0.87 2.88
N LEU A 108 20.03 0.74 3.77
CA LEU A 108 19.61 1.80 4.68
C LEU A 108 20.79 2.19 5.60
N ALA A 109 21.47 1.20 6.19
CA ALA A 109 22.65 1.43 7.00
C ALA A 109 23.81 2.09 6.23
N LYS A 110 23.95 1.80 4.93
CA LYS A 110 24.95 2.47 4.07
C LYS A 110 24.56 3.92 3.76
N LYS A 111 23.28 4.20 3.54
CA LYS A 111 22.77 5.56 3.30
C LYS A 111 22.84 6.45 4.53
N LEU A 112 22.61 5.90 5.74
CA LEU A 112 22.70 6.67 7.00
C LEU A 112 24.14 7.04 7.41
N LYS A 113 25.15 6.37 6.86
CA LYS A 113 26.56 6.65 7.16
C LYS A 113 27.19 7.68 6.21
N SER A 114 26.44 8.20 5.24
CA SER A 114 26.87 9.20 4.28
C SER A 114 26.15 10.52 4.52
#